data_AF-A0AAJ4YCU4-F1
#
_entry.id   AF-A0AAJ4YCU4-F1
#
_cell.length_a   1.000
_cell.length_b   1.000
_cell.length_c   1.000
_cell.angle_alpha   90.00
_cell.angle_beta   90.00
_cell.angle_gamma   90.00
#
_symmetry.space_group_name_H-M   'P 1'
#
loop_
_entity.id
_entity.type
_entity.pdbx_description
1 polymer ?
#
loop_
_entity_poly.entity_id
_entity_poly.type
_entity_poly.pdbx_seq_one_letter_code
_entity_poly.pdbx_strand_id
1 'polypeptide(L)'
;MHRVAAQLGVTKMALYRYVPGKAELVALMVEAAIGPYPPVKVRHGGWRERLEEWAGQLFDVFRRHPWALDATVGPRIMGPAELSWLERAVSALDGTGLSGAERMDAAALLVGHVRGITQQARATGPAGNPEAQLGALLGNLMQAHGERFPALTAALTSAARSHGQDQAWEFGLQRILDGLAALIDRRVR
;
A
#
# COMPACT_ATOMS: atom_id res chain seq x y z
N MET A 1 -9.07 -15.43 -20.14
CA MET A 1 -9.84 -16.67 -20.42
C MET A 1 -9.09 -17.67 -21.29
N HIS A 2 -8.71 -17.38 -22.54
CA HIS A 2 -8.08 -18.39 -23.43
C HIS A 2 -6.82 -19.06 -22.83
N ARG A 3 -5.85 -18.25 -22.43
CA ARG A 3 -4.57 -18.72 -21.88
C ARG A 3 -4.75 -19.54 -20.60
N VAL A 4 -5.70 -19.15 -19.75
CA VAL A 4 -6.03 -19.85 -18.50
C VAL A 4 -6.66 -21.22 -18.80
N ALA A 5 -7.64 -21.27 -19.71
CA ALA A 5 -8.25 -22.53 -20.12
C ALA A 5 -7.22 -23.50 -20.73
N ALA A 6 -6.30 -22.99 -21.57
CA ALA A 6 -5.22 -23.77 -22.15
C ALA A 6 -4.26 -24.33 -21.08
N GLN A 7 -3.87 -23.53 -20.09
CA GLN A 7 -3.03 -23.98 -18.97
C GLN A 7 -3.71 -25.04 -18.10
N LEU A 8 -5.04 -24.99 -17.99
CA LEU A 8 -5.83 -25.97 -17.23
C LEU A 8 -6.22 -27.21 -18.06
N GLY A 9 -5.88 -27.26 -19.35
CA GLY A 9 -6.27 -28.36 -20.24
C GLY A 9 -7.78 -28.46 -20.50
N VAL A 10 -8.53 -27.37 -20.34
CA VAL A 10 -9.99 -27.34 -20.53
C VAL A 10 -10.42 -26.36 -21.63
N THR A 11 -11.66 -26.48 -22.08
CA THR A 11 -12.24 -25.52 -23.03
C THR A 11 -12.61 -24.21 -22.33
N LYS A 12 -12.67 -23.10 -23.08
CA LYS A 12 -13.21 -21.82 -22.57
C LYS A 12 -14.63 -21.98 -22.01
N MET A 13 -15.47 -22.77 -22.69
CA MET A 13 -16.86 -23.01 -22.28
C MET A 13 -16.95 -23.71 -20.92
N ALA A 14 -16.04 -24.64 -20.61
CA ALA A 14 -15.96 -25.24 -19.29
C ALA A 14 -15.60 -24.21 -18.21
N LEU A 15 -14.69 -23.27 -18.50
CA LEU A 15 -14.30 -22.21 -17.57
C LEU A 15 -15.44 -21.22 -17.31
N TYR A 16 -16.21 -20.84 -18.34
CA TYR A 16 -17.34 -19.92 -18.22
C TYR A 16 -18.48 -20.43 -17.31
N ARG A 17 -18.58 -21.76 -17.10
CA ARG A 17 -19.53 -22.34 -16.15
C ARG A 17 -19.23 -21.93 -14.70
N TYR A 18 -17.97 -21.73 -14.36
CA TYR A 18 -17.54 -21.39 -13.01
C TYR A 18 -17.21 -19.91 -12.85
N VAL A 19 -16.67 -19.30 -13.90
CA VAL A 19 -16.24 -17.90 -13.88
C VAL A 19 -16.75 -17.20 -15.14
N PRO A 20 -17.78 -16.35 -15.03
CA PRO A 20 -18.54 -15.87 -16.18
C PRO A 20 -17.75 -14.88 -17.05
N GLY A 21 -16.65 -14.34 -16.54
CA GLY A 21 -15.86 -13.34 -17.27
C GLY A 21 -14.46 -13.12 -16.72
N LYS A 22 -13.75 -12.23 -17.41
CA LYS A 22 -12.41 -11.82 -17.00
C LYS A 22 -12.46 -11.02 -15.69
N ALA A 23 -13.48 -10.20 -15.48
CA ALA A 23 -13.61 -9.37 -14.28
C ALA A 23 -13.76 -10.24 -13.02
N GLU A 24 -14.61 -11.25 -13.08
CA GLU A 24 -14.84 -12.21 -12.00
C GLU A 24 -13.61 -13.08 -11.76
N LEU A 25 -12.92 -13.49 -12.84
CA LEU A 25 -11.65 -14.21 -12.70
C LEU A 25 -10.61 -13.35 -11.97
N VAL A 26 -10.47 -12.08 -12.33
CA VAL A 26 -9.53 -11.17 -11.68
C VAL A 26 -9.93 -10.94 -10.22
N ALA A 27 -11.22 -10.79 -9.91
CA ALA A 27 -11.70 -10.67 -8.54
C ALA A 27 -11.35 -11.92 -7.70
N LEU A 28 -11.55 -13.13 -8.23
CA LEU A 28 -11.16 -14.38 -7.56
C LEU A 28 -9.65 -14.51 -7.40
N MET A 29 -8.86 -14.06 -8.38
CA MET A 29 -7.41 -14.01 -8.27
C MET A 29 -6.97 -13.06 -7.15
N VAL A 30 -7.57 -11.87 -7.07
CA VAL A 30 -7.30 -10.87 -6.03
C VAL A 30 -7.66 -11.43 -4.66
N GLU A 31 -8.84 -12.02 -4.52
CA GLU A 31 -9.30 -12.67 -3.28
C GLU A 31 -8.29 -13.74 -2.80
N ALA A 32 -7.82 -14.60 -3.70
CA ALA A 32 -6.86 -15.65 -3.37
C ALA A 32 -5.45 -15.12 -3.06
N ALA A 33 -5.02 -14.03 -3.71
CA ALA A 33 -3.68 -13.46 -3.56
C ALA A 33 -3.56 -12.57 -2.32
N ILE A 34 -4.60 -11.79 -2.02
CA ILE A 34 -4.65 -10.93 -0.83
C ILE A 34 -4.90 -11.80 0.40
N GLY A 35 -5.85 -12.73 0.32
CA GLY A 35 -6.25 -13.58 1.44
C GLY A 35 -6.89 -12.79 2.60
N PRO A 36 -7.55 -13.47 3.55
CA PRO A 36 -8.11 -12.79 4.71
C PRO A 36 -6.99 -12.17 5.55
N TYR A 37 -7.31 -11.09 6.25
CA TYR A 37 -6.40 -10.51 7.23
C TYR A 37 -6.01 -11.60 8.26
N PRO A 38 -4.70 -11.81 8.50
CA PRO A 38 -4.22 -12.84 9.41
C PRO A 38 -4.87 -12.78 10.80
N PRO A 39 -5.23 -13.94 11.40
CA PRO A 39 -5.82 -13.97 12.72
C PRO A 39 -4.83 -13.44 13.76
N VAL A 40 -5.28 -12.47 14.54
CA VAL A 40 -4.47 -11.81 15.57
C VAL A 40 -4.39 -12.72 16.79
N LYS A 41 -3.20 -13.26 17.06
CA LYS A 41 -2.99 -14.17 18.19
C LYS A 41 -3.09 -13.47 19.54
N VAL A 42 -2.73 -12.18 19.62
CA VAL A 42 -2.96 -11.35 20.82
C VAL A 42 -3.22 -9.89 20.43
N ARG A 43 -4.29 -9.29 20.96
CA ARG A 43 -4.58 -7.86 20.81
C ARG A 43 -3.75 -7.04 21.80
N HIS A 44 -2.43 -6.94 21.58
CA HIS A 44 -1.60 -5.98 22.30
C HIS A 44 -1.48 -4.69 21.48
N GLY A 45 -1.30 -3.55 22.16
CA GLY A 45 -1.10 -2.24 21.53
C GLY A 45 -2.38 -1.42 21.33
N GLY A 46 -2.21 -0.10 21.24
CA GLY A 46 -3.24 0.88 20.94
C GLY A 46 -3.65 0.86 19.46
N TRP A 47 -4.43 1.85 19.04
CA TRP A 47 -4.86 1.98 17.65
C TRP A 47 -3.67 2.16 16.69
N ARG A 48 -2.61 2.85 17.15
CA ARG A 48 -1.40 3.15 16.38
C ARG A 48 -0.67 1.88 15.99
N GLU A 49 -0.30 1.05 16.97
CA GLU A 49 0.46 -0.18 16.74
C GLU A 49 -0.31 -1.16 15.85
N ARG A 50 -1.65 -1.21 16.00
CA ARG A 50 -2.51 -2.02 15.14
C ARG A 50 -2.51 -1.56 13.68
N LEU A 51 -2.50 -0.25 13.43
CA LEU A 51 -2.45 0.29 12.07
C LEU A 51 -1.05 0.17 11.45
N GLU A 52 0.02 0.24 12.25
CA GLU A 52 1.39 -0.04 11.81
C GLU A 52 1.53 -1.49 11.34
N GLU A 53 1.09 -2.45 12.18
CA GLU A 53 1.08 -3.87 11.82
C GLU A 53 0.24 -4.11 10.57
N TRP A 54 -0.97 -3.56 10.53
CA TRP A 54 -1.86 -3.69 9.38
C TRP A 54 -1.24 -3.15 8.08
N ALA A 55 -0.60 -1.98 8.13
CA ALA A 55 0.04 -1.39 6.97
C ALA A 55 1.23 -2.24 6.50
N GLY A 56 2.05 -2.75 7.43
CA GLY A 56 3.17 -3.64 7.11
C GLY A 56 2.72 -4.96 6.47
N GLN A 57 1.66 -5.57 6.98
CA GLN A 57 1.13 -6.80 6.38
C GLN A 57 0.55 -6.55 4.97
N LEU A 58 -0.14 -5.43 4.77
CA LEU A 58 -0.67 -5.05 3.45
C LEU A 58 0.46 -4.76 2.46
N PHE A 59 1.53 -4.11 2.92
CA PHE A 59 2.75 -3.89 2.14
C PHE A 59 3.37 -5.21 1.67
N ASP A 60 3.49 -6.19 2.56
CA ASP A 60 4.01 -7.52 2.20
C ASP A 60 3.12 -8.27 1.20
N VAL A 61 1.80 -8.13 1.29
CA VAL A 61 0.85 -8.69 0.32
C VAL A 61 1.10 -8.09 -1.06
N PHE A 62 1.16 -6.76 -1.19
CA PHE A 62 1.37 -6.12 -2.48
C PHE A 62 2.78 -6.37 -3.03
N ARG A 63 3.80 -6.51 -2.18
CA ARG A 63 5.15 -6.87 -2.60
C ARG A 63 5.23 -8.30 -3.15
N ARG A 64 4.46 -9.24 -2.57
CA ARG A 64 4.37 -10.63 -3.05
C ARG A 64 3.52 -10.76 -4.31
N HIS A 65 2.50 -9.91 -4.46
CA HIS A 65 1.56 -9.92 -5.58
C HIS A 65 1.49 -8.54 -6.27
N PRO A 66 2.56 -8.07 -6.92
CA PRO A 66 2.64 -6.70 -7.45
C PRO A 66 1.63 -6.40 -8.55
N TRP A 67 1.06 -7.42 -9.22
CA TRP A 67 -0.03 -7.25 -10.18
C TRP A 67 -1.36 -6.85 -9.51
N ALA A 68 -1.53 -7.13 -8.21
CA ALA A 68 -2.74 -6.77 -7.46
C ALA A 68 -2.89 -5.24 -7.33
N LEU A 69 -1.79 -4.48 -7.41
CA LEU A 69 -1.83 -3.02 -7.44
C LEU A 69 -2.61 -2.49 -8.64
N ASP A 70 -2.55 -3.13 -9.80
CA ASP A 70 -3.32 -2.68 -10.98
C ASP A 70 -4.74 -3.29 -10.97
N ALA A 71 -4.86 -4.55 -10.51
CA ALA A 71 -6.13 -5.26 -10.45
C ALA A 71 -7.13 -4.67 -9.44
N THR A 72 -6.64 -3.87 -8.49
CA THR A 72 -7.47 -3.30 -7.41
C THR A 72 -7.79 -1.81 -7.60
N VAL A 73 -7.61 -1.26 -8.81
CA VAL A 73 -7.92 0.15 -9.14
C VAL A 73 -9.36 0.29 -9.65
N GLY A 74 -10.06 1.34 -9.21
CA GLY A 74 -11.37 1.73 -9.73
C GLY A 74 -12.54 0.87 -9.22
N PRO A 75 -13.75 1.11 -9.75
CA PRO A 75 -14.94 0.35 -9.36
C PRO A 75 -14.80 -1.11 -9.82
N ARG A 76 -14.85 -2.03 -8.86
CA ARG A 76 -14.65 -3.46 -9.07
C ARG A 76 -15.37 -4.30 -8.03
N ILE A 77 -15.45 -5.59 -8.29
CA ILE A 77 -15.93 -6.58 -7.34
C ILE A 77 -14.88 -6.72 -6.22
N MET A 78 -15.32 -6.52 -4.98
CA MET A 78 -14.53 -6.80 -3.77
C MET A 78 -15.06 -8.06 -3.10
N GLY A 79 -14.16 -8.94 -2.69
CA GLY A 79 -14.52 -10.17 -1.99
C GLY A 79 -14.33 -10.09 -0.46
N PRO A 80 -14.77 -11.12 0.28
CA PRO A 80 -14.68 -11.18 1.75
C PRO A 80 -13.27 -10.99 2.32
N ALA A 81 -12.23 -11.50 1.65
CA ALA A 81 -10.85 -11.33 2.06
C ALA A 81 -10.51 -9.84 2.14
N GLU A 82 -10.79 -9.08 1.09
CA GLU A 82 -10.53 -7.65 1.05
C GLU A 82 -11.33 -6.86 2.09
N LEU A 83 -12.60 -7.24 2.30
CA LEU A 83 -13.42 -6.66 3.37
C LEU A 83 -12.81 -6.89 4.74
N SER A 84 -12.18 -8.04 5.00
CA SER A 84 -11.53 -8.31 6.28
C SER A 84 -10.36 -7.37 6.57
N TRP A 85 -9.66 -6.89 5.54
CA TRP A 85 -8.61 -5.87 5.70
C TRP A 85 -9.20 -4.52 6.09
N LEU A 86 -10.29 -4.11 5.43
CA LEU A 86 -10.98 -2.86 5.77
C LEU A 86 -11.58 -2.91 7.18
N GLU A 87 -12.26 -3.99 7.53
CA GLU A 87 -12.79 -4.25 8.87
C GLU A 87 -11.70 -4.12 9.92
N ARG A 88 -10.51 -4.68 9.67
CA ARG A 88 -9.39 -4.60 10.60
C ARG A 88 -8.88 -3.17 10.81
N ALA A 89 -8.75 -2.39 9.73
CA ALA A 89 -8.30 -1.00 9.82
C ALA A 89 -9.33 -0.12 10.55
N VAL A 90 -10.61 -0.27 10.24
CA VAL A 90 -11.69 0.51 10.84
C VAL A 90 -11.86 0.17 12.32
N SER A 91 -11.90 -1.12 12.67
CA SER A 91 -12.01 -1.58 14.07
C SER A 91 -10.79 -1.21 14.91
N ALA A 92 -9.62 -1.02 14.30
CA ALA A 92 -8.45 -0.54 15.03
C ALA A 92 -8.67 0.88 15.60
N LEU A 93 -9.54 1.68 14.98
CA LEU A 93 -9.87 3.05 15.39
C LEU A 93 -11.14 3.14 16.27
N ASP A 94 -11.70 2.01 16.69
CA ASP A 94 -12.83 2.01 17.64
C ASP A 94 -12.44 2.69 18.97
N GLY A 95 -13.35 3.49 19.50
CA GLY A 95 -13.15 4.22 20.76
C GLY A 95 -12.27 5.47 20.66
N THR A 96 -11.78 5.83 19.48
CA THR A 96 -10.93 7.03 19.28
C THR A 96 -11.72 8.35 19.14
N GLY A 97 -13.05 8.29 19.12
CA GLY A 97 -13.91 9.45 18.87
C GLY A 97 -14.03 9.86 17.39
N LEU A 98 -13.32 9.19 16.48
CA LEU A 98 -13.49 9.39 15.04
C LEU A 98 -14.83 8.84 14.56
N SER A 99 -15.46 9.57 13.63
CA SER A 99 -16.66 9.14 12.90
C SER A 99 -16.36 7.99 11.94
N GLY A 100 -17.40 7.29 11.47
CA GLY A 100 -17.23 6.20 10.50
C GLY A 100 -16.56 6.66 9.20
N ALA A 101 -16.89 7.86 8.72
CA ALA A 101 -16.27 8.45 7.53
C ALA A 101 -14.76 8.70 7.75
N GLU A 102 -14.37 9.30 8.87
CA GLU A 102 -12.96 9.54 9.20
C GLU A 102 -12.16 8.23 9.35
N ARG A 103 -12.77 7.16 9.87
CA ARG A 103 -12.11 5.85 9.95
C ARG A 103 -11.89 5.24 8.56
N MET A 104 -12.86 5.38 7.66
CA MET A 104 -12.72 4.96 6.27
C MET A 104 -11.65 5.77 5.53
N ASP A 105 -11.63 7.10 5.72
CA ASP A 105 -10.64 7.98 5.11
C ASP A 105 -9.23 7.68 5.64
N ALA A 106 -9.09 7.39 6.94
CA ALA A 106 -7.81 6.97 7.53
C ALA A 106 -7.32 5.65 6.92
N ALA A 107 -8.21 4.65 6.76
CA ALA A 107 -7.86 3.41 6.08
C ALA A 107 -7.45 3.65 4.62
N ALA A 108 -8.21 4.46 3.88
CA ALA A 108 -7.90 4.80 2.49
C ALA A 108 -6.55 5.54 2.35
N LEU A 109 -6.24 6.45 3.27
CA LEU A 109 -4.96 7.17 3.33
C LEU A 109 -3.78 6.21 3.51
N LEU A 110 -3.89 5.27 4.43
CA LEU A 110 -2.86 4.25 4.65
C LEU A 110 -2.73 3.31 3.44
N VAL A 111 -3.84 2.85 2.84
CA VAL A 111 -3.81 2.11 1.56
C VAL A 111 -3.07 2.90 0.50
N GLY A 112 -3.35 4.20 0.37
CA GLY A 112 -2.71 5.08 -0.59
C GLY A 112 -1.19 5.12 -0.43
N HIS A 113 -0.71 5.29 0.81
CA HIS A 113 0.73 5.26 1.13
C HIS A 113 1.36 3.92 0.76
N VAL A 114 0.79 2.80 1.23
CA VAL A 114 1.28 1.45 0.95
C VAL A 114 1.38 1.19 -0.56
N ARG A 115 0.34 1.57 -1.32
CA ARG A 115 0.32 1.42 -2.78
C ARG A 115 1.39 2.27 -3.45
N GLY A 116 1.56 3.52 -3.02
CA GLY A 116 2.58 4.43 -3.54
C GLY A 116 3.98 3.86 -3.40
N ILE A 117 4.35 3.45 -2.18
CA ILE A 117 5.67 2.87 -1.92
C ILE A 117 5.86 1.57 -2.71
N THR A 118 4.88 0.67 -2.70
CA THR A 118 5.00 -0.60 -3.44
C THR A 118 5.10 -0.37 -4.96
N GLN A 119 4.40 0.63 -5.50
CA GLN A 119 4.46 0.95 -6.93
C GLN A 119 5.84 1.49 -7.31
N GLN A 120 6.46 2.32 -6.48
CA GLN A 120 7.83 2.80 -6.69
C GLN A 120 8.85 1.65 -6.63
N ALA A 121 8.71 0.76 -5.65
CA ALA A 121 9.54 -0.45 -5.56
C ALA A 121 9.38 -1.34 -6.80
N ARG A 122 8.15 -1.53 -7.31
CA ARG A 122 7.87 -2.30 -8.53
C ARG A 122 8.54 -1.70 -9.77
N ALA A 123 8.55 -0.37 -9.90
CA ALA A 123 9.11 0.31 -11.07
C ALA A 123 10.64 0.15 -11.19
N THR A 124 11.32 -0.13 -10.09
CA THR A 124 12.80 -0.19 -10.02
C THR A 124 13.36 -1.61 -10.06
N GLY A 125 12.48 -2.62 -9.92
CA GLY A 125 12.81 -4.03 -10.02
C GLY A 125 13.34 -4.66 -8.70
N PRO A 126 13.53 -5.99 -8.66
CA PRO A 126 13.81 -6.73 -7.42
C PRO A 126 15.11 -6.35 -6.69
N ALA A 127 16.07 -5.76 -7.42
CA ALA A 127 17.36 -5.30 -6.90
C ALA A 127 17.49 -3.77 -6.89
N GLY A 128 16.42 -3.04 -7.27
CA GLY A 128 16.44 -1.60 -7.37
C GLY A 128 16.13 -0.92 -6.04
N ASN A 129 16.81 0.20 -5.78
CA ASN A 129 16.43 1.16 -4.75
C ASN A 129 15.89 2.43 -5.45
N PRO A 130 14.58 2.72 -5.37
CA PRO A 130 13.96 3.92 -5.95
C PRO A 130 14.60 5.23 -5.51
N GLU A 131 14.95 5.37 -4.24
CA GLU A 131 15.58 6.60 -3.74
C GLU A 131 17.00 6.74 -4.27
N ALA A 132 17.76 5.64 -4.38
CA ALA A 132 19.10 5.68 -4.96
C ALA A 132 19.05 6.05 -6.46
N GLN A 133 18.10 5.49 -7.21
CA GLN A 133 17.91 5.83 -8.63
C GLN A 133 17.47 7.29 -8.79
N LEU A 134 16.52 7.76 -7.97
CA LEU A 134 16.10 9.15 -7.97
C LEU A 134 17.26 10.09 -7.58
N GLY A 135 18.05 9.73 -6.56
CA GLY A 135 19.22 10.48 -6.13
C GLY A 135 20.27 10.63 -7.23
N ALA A 136 20.54 9.56 -7.98
CA ALA A 136 21.46 9.59 -9.13
C ALA A 136 20.94 10.51 -10.25
N LEU A 137 19.65 10.42 -10.59
CA LEU A 137 19.02 11.28 -11.58
C LEU A 137 19.05 12.76 -11.16
N LEU A 138 18.69 13.03 -9.91
CA LEU A 138 18.71 14.39 -9.34
C LEU A 138 20.13 14.93 -9.27
N GLY A 139 21.13 14.11 -8.92
CA GLY A 139 22.54 14.51 -8.91
C GLY A 139 22.99 15.06 -10.25
N ASN A 140 22.68 14.36 -11.34
CA ASN A 140 23.03 14.80 -12.70
C ASN A 140 22.35 16.13 -13.08
N LEU A 141 21.06 16.28 -12.74
CA LEU A 141 20.32 17.52 -13.02
C LEU A 141 20.81 18.70 -12.17
N MET A 142 21.17 18.45 -10.92
CA MET A 142 21.67 19.49 -10.01
C MET A 142 23.08 19.95 -10.37
N GLN A 143 23.92 19.11 -10.97
CA GLN A 143 25.20 19.57 -11.52
C GLN A 143 25.01 20.61 -12.64
N ALA A 144 24.00 20.44 -13.49
CA ALA A 144 23.74 21.36 -14.60
C ALA A 144 22.91 22.60 -14.21
N HIS A 145 22.05 22.48 -13.19
CA HIS A 145 21.01 23.48 -12.90
C HIS A 145 20.85 23.85 -11.43
N GLY A 146 21.71 23.37 -10.53
CA GLY A 146 21.56 23.50 -9.07
C GLY A 146 21.45 24.94 -8.57
N GLU A 147 22.07 25.90 -9.25
CA GLU A 147 21.98 27.34 -8.93
C GLU A 147 20.54 27.87 -9.01
N ARG A 148 19.69 27.26 -9.85
CA ARG A 148 18.27 27.64 -10.00
C ARG A 148 17.37 27.06 -8.91
N PHE A 149 17.86 26.07 -8.15
CA PHE A 149 17.06 25.32 -7.19
C PHE A 149 17.77 25.21 -5.82
N PRO A 150 18.08 26.33 -5.16
CA PRO A 150 18.94 26.35 -3.96
C PRO A 150 18.38 25.51 -2.80
N ALA A 151 17.06 25.49 -2.61
CA ALA A 151 16.43 24.67 -1.56
C ALA A 151 16.59 23.16 -1.81
N LEU A 152 16.43 22.73 -3.07
CA LEU A 152 16.61 21.33 -3.46
C LEU A 152 18.08 20.91 -3.34
N THR A 153 19.00 21.78 -3.77
CA THR A 153 20.44 21.58 -3.61
C THR A 153 20.82 21.39 -2.14
N ALA A 154 20.31 22.25 -1.24
CA ALA A 154 20.56 22.14 0.20
C ALA A 154 20.00 20.82 0.78
N ALA A 155 18.78 20.45 0.41
CA ALA A 155 18.14 19.22 0.87
C ALA A 155 18.89 17.96 0.42
N LEU A 156 19.27 17.88 -0.86
CA LEU A 156 20.02 16.75 -1.41
C LEU A 156 21.42 16.62 -0.80
N THR A 157 22.11 17.74 -0.60
CA THR A 157 23.42 17.75 0.05
C THR A 157 23.32 17.26 1.50
N SER A 158 22.24 17.60 2.21
CA SER A 158 21.97 17.08 3.55
C SER A 158 21.64 15.58 3.53
N ALA A 159 20.75 15.16 2.63
CA ALA A 159 20.31 13.78 2.50
C ALA A 159 21.43 12.83 2.10
N ALA A 160 22.40 13.26 1.27
CA ALA A 160 23.57 12.45 0.92
C ALA A 160 24.46 12.11 2.14
N ARG A 161 24.32 12.84 3.26
CA ARG A 161 25.07 12.60 4.50
C ARG A 161 24.34 11.67 5.46
N SER A 162 23.05 11.41 5.27
CA SER A 162 22.30 10.42 6.05
C SER A 162 22.34 9.05 5.36
N HIS A 163 22.54 7.99 6.14
CA HIS A 163 22.53 6.62 5.62
C HIS A 163 21.10 6.11 5.49
N GLY A 164 20.82 5.43 4.38
CA GLY A 164 19.71 4.48 4.20
C GLY A 164 18.34 5.05 4.47
N GLN A 165 17.66 5.52 3.42
CA GLN A 165 16.23 5.77 3.51
C GLN A 165 15.50 4.48 3.08
N ASP A 166 14.41 4.19 3.77
CA ASP A 166 13.60 2.99 3.59
C ASP A 166 12.53 3.22 2.52
N GLN A 167 12.85 4.00 1.48
CA GLN A 167 11.91 4.37 0.41
C GLN A 167 10.73 5.20 0.95
N ALA A 168 11.01 6.06 1.94
CA ALA A 168 10.03 6.86 2.67
C ALA A 168 8.89 6.05 3.33
N TRP A 169 9.06 4.74 3.52
CA TRP A 169 8.03 3.86 4.06
C TRP A 169 7.68 4.24 5.51
N GLU A 170 8.64 4.13 6.42
CA GLU A 170 8.50 4.39 7.86
C GLU A 170 8.25 5.88 8.08
N PHE A 171 9.00 6.75 7.39
CA PHE A 171 8.77 8.19 7.51
C PHE A 171 7.32 8.55 7.16
N GLY A 172 6.82 8.13 5.99
CA GLY A 172 5.45 8.44 5.57
C GLY A 172 4.39 7.84 6.49
N LEU A 173 4.56 6.57 6.89
CA LEU A 173 3.65 5.89 7.81
C LEU A 173 3.57 6.61 9.15
N GLN A 174 4.72 6.94 9.75
CA GLN A 174 4.77 7.64 11.04
C GLN A 174 4.14 9.03 10.93
N ARG A 175 4.39 9.78 9.85
CA ARG A 175 3.74 11.10 9.66
C ARG A 175 2.22 11.02 9.51
N ILE A 176 1.71 10.00 8.81
CA ILE A 176 0.27 9.76 8.71
C ILE A 176 -0.32 9.46 10.09
N LEU A 177 0.31 8.56 10.84
CA LEU A 177 -0.15 8.17 12.18
C LEU A 177 -0.04 9.33 13.19
N ASP A 178 1.02 10.14 13.14
CA ASP A 178 1.14 11.36 13.94
C ASP A 178 -0.02 12.34 13.67
N GLY A 179 -0.39 12.50 12.39
CA GLY A 179 -1.54 13.34 12.00
C GLY A 179 -2.87 12.81 12.56
N LEU A 180 -3.08 11.50 12.52
CA LEU A 180 -4.25 10.87 13.13
C LEU A 180 -4.26 11.03 14.66
N ALA A 181 -3.11 10.86 15.32
CA ALA A 181 -2.99 11.06 16.76
C ALA A 181 -3.38 12.48 17.16
N ALA A 182 -2.86 13.49 16.45
CA ALA A 182 -3.19 14.89 16.70
C ALA A 182 -4.70 15.19 16.50
N LEU A 183 -5.36 14.52 15.54
CA LEU A 183 -6.81 14.64 15.34
C LEU A 183 -7.59 13.98 16.49
N ILE A 184 -7.19 12.78 16.89
CA ILE A 184 -7.82 12.02 17.98
C ILE A 184 -7.68 12.77 19.31
N ASP A 185 -6.51 13.31 19.61
CA ASP A 185 -6.25 14.08 20.83
C ASP A 185 -7.15 15.32 20.96
N ARG A 186 -7.54 15.92 19.82
CA ARG A 186 -8.49 17.05 19.81
C ARG A 186 -9.94 16.63 20.09
N ARG A 187 -10.28 15.34 20.00
CA ARG A 187 -11.61 14.81 20.30
C ARG A 187 -11.76 14.40 21.76
N VAL A 188 -10.65 14.14 22.44
CA VAL A 188 -10.61 13.72 23.85
C VAL A 188 -10.55 14.92 24.81
N ARG A 189 -10.15 16.09 24.32
CA ARG A 189 -10.23 17.37 25.04
C ARG A 189 -11.61 17.98 24.94
#